data_AF-A0A0X3PXS6-F1
#
_entry.id   AF-A0A0X3PXS6-F1
#
_cell.length_a   1.000
_cell.length_b   1.000
_cell.length_c   1.000
_cell.angle_alpha   90.00
_cell.angle_beta   90.00
_cell.angle_gamma   90.00
#
_symmetry.space_group_name_H-M   'P 1'
#
loop_
_entity.id
_entity.type
_entity.pdbx_description
1 polymer ?
#
loop_
_entity_poly.entity_id
_entity_poly.type
_entity_poly.pdbx_seq_one_letter_code
_entity_poly.pdbx_strand_id
1 'polypeptide(L)'
;MPLFKRKMPPERQRILENKLHIAQESRDAIFDLSECKLSQLPRGVESQVRVFQKTVLLLHSNCLQRICNSGKPGDLANLIHLDLHANQFSEFPSEILVMHSLQFLNMSQNKLRSLPTELGNIRSLKVLNLEDNLLSSLPESLGDLTNLQELCLDRNPLQTLPAHLGCLRQLKKLTVPLDSLLTPQRDVCEGGISSILSFLRRAGNIPDEIELNPAEPGSQSPSPSTSTYEEPFETTDSAFYAHQLTVKRRHNENLHKELVAAQKAEALAAQRALKSRNSVLNQLVEEGSRNEAEVCLLQKRRDARRRELLSNLRDAESHADELIRRLCEANEAVYKREAEWEAAQTEVLNHSLTTGLSQSSRLAILGECMTGSPLNSVLFFAFVRNYAVVHPS
;
A
#
# COMPACT_ATOMS: atom_id res chain seq x y z
N MET A 1 12.56 -19.82 -20.48
CA MET A 1 11.13 -20.03 -20.82
C MET A 1 10.30 -18.93 -20.16
N PRO A 2 9.83 -17.88 -20.85
CA PRO A 2 9.11 -16.82 -20.17
C PRO A 2 7.61 -17.15 -20.03
N LEU A 3 7.20 -17.28 -18.78
CA LEU A 3 5.84 -17.44 -18.26
C LEU A 3 5.07 -16.11 -18.31
N PHE A 4 4.58 -15.63 -19.47
CA PHE A 4 3.55 -14.57 -19.48
C PHE A 4 2.65 -14.69 -20.72
N LYS A 5 1.63 -15.57 -20.66
CA LYS A 5 0.53 -15.61 -21.63
C LYS A 5 -0.54 -14.57 -21.27
N ARG A 6 -0.27 -13.35 -21.74
CA ARG A 6 -1.09 -12.14 -21.97
C ARG A 6 -0.24 -10.95 -21.53
N LYS A 7 0.55 -10.41 -22.47
CA LYS A 7 1.43 -9.26 -22.19
C LYS A 7 0.57 -8.10 -21.70
N MET A 8 0.71 -7.79 -20.42
CA MET A 8 0.30 -6.53 -19.83
C MET A 8 0.88 -5.39 -20.70
N PRO A 9 0.12 -4.32 -21.01
CA PRO A 9 0.64 -3.20 -21.78
C PRO A 9 1.95 -2.67 -21.17
N PRO A 10 2.97 -2.31 -21.98
CA PRO A 10 4.29 -1.95 -21.47
C PRO A 10 4.28 -0.75 -20.52
N GLU A 11 3.38 0.21 -20.72
CA GLU A 11 3.18 1.32 -19.79
C GLU A 11 2.69 0.85 -18.42
N ARG A 12 1.77 -0.10 -18.38
CA ARG A 12 1.24 -0.65 -17.12
C ARG A 12 2.26 -1.50 -16.40
N GLN A 13 3.05 -2.26 -17.16
CA GLN A 13 4.16 -3.01 -16.59
C GLN A 13 5.16 -2.07 -15.92
N ARG A 14 5.47 -0.91 -16.54
CA ARG A 14 6.31 0.13 -15.91
C ARG A 14 5.69 0.71 -14.64
N ILE A 15 4.38 0.97 -14.62
CA ILE A 15 3.69 1.46 -13.41
C ILE A 15 3.81 0.44 -12.27
N LEU A 16 3.54 -0.83 -12.56
CA LEU A 16 3.64 -1.92 -11.58
C LEU A 16 5.08 -2.07 -11.06
N GLU A 17 6.07 -2.08 -11.96
CA GLU A 17 7.48 -2.17 -11.60
C GLU A 17 7.92 -0.98 -10.73
N ASN A 18 7.45 0.23 -11.04
CA ASN A 18 7.74 1.43 -10.24
C ASN A 18 7.11 1.32 -8.85
N LYS A 19 5.83 0.93 -8.74
CA LYS A 19 5.15 0.74 -7.46
C LYS A 19 5.85 -0.34 -6.60
N LEU A 20 6.25 -1.46 -7.20
CA LEU A 20 7.02 -2.50 -6.53
C LEU A 20 8.39 -1.99 -6.04
N HIS A 21 9.09 -1.22 -6.86
CA HIS A 21 10.37 -0.64 -6.48
C HIS A 21 10.22 0.36 -5.31
N ILE A 22 9.24 1.25 -5.38
CA ILE A 22 8.93 2.19 -4.29
C ILE A 22 8.60 1.43 -3.00
N ALA A 23 7.81 0.35 -3.08
CA ALA A 23 7.48 -0.45 -1.90
C ALA A 23 8.70 -1.11 -1.25
N GLN A 24 9.74 -1.45 -2.02
CA GLN A 24 10.98 -2.05 -1.53
C GLN A 24 11.94 -1.03 -0.92
N GLU A 25 12.07 0.15 -1.55
CA GLU A 25 13.03 1.18 -1.14
C GLU A 25 12.46 2.13 -0.06
N SER A 26 11.15 2.37 -0.07
CA SER A 26 10.52 3.27 0.88
C SER A 26 10.43 2.66 2.28
N ARG A 27 10.79 3.46 3.29
CA ARG A 27 10.59 3.16 4.71
C ARG A 27 9.14 3.37 5.18
N ASP A 28 8.27 3.87 4.31
CA ASP A 28 6.86 4.06 4.63
C ASP A 28 6.18 2.73 4.91
N ALA A 29 5.14 2.75 5.74
CA ALA A 29 4.39 1.55 6.07
C ALA A 29 3.47 1.08 4.91
N ILE A 30 3.42 1.83 3.80
CA ILE A 30 2.50 1.62 2.68
C ILE A 30 3.15 0.74 1.60
N PHE A 31 2.38 -0.25 1.17
CA PHE A 31 2.60 -1.03 -0.03
C PHE A 31 1.43 -0.79 -0.98
N ASP A 32 1.65 0.04 -1.99
CA ASP A 32 0.63 0.37 -2.99
C ASP A 32 0.81 -0.48 -4.26
N LEU A 33 -0.21 -1.26 -4.61
CA LEU A 33 -0.35 -1.94 -5.91
C LEU A 33 -1.75 -1.70 -6.51
N SER A 34 -2.39 -0.59 -6.16
CA SER A 34 -3.70 -0.21 -6.69
C SER A 34 -3.63 0.17 -8.17
N GLU A 35 -4.77 0.10 -8.86
CA GLU A 35 -4.95 0.57 -10.24
C GLU A 35 -4.03 -0.10 -11.29
N CYS A 36 -3.43 -1.23 -10.93
CA CYS A 36 -2.51 -1.96 -11.79
C CYS A 36 -3.24 -2.92 -12.75
N LYS A 37 -4.56 -3.08 -12.64
CA LYS A 37 -5.39 -4.05 -13.39
C LYS A 37 -4.89 -5.48 -13.22
N LEU A 38 -4.43 -5.80 -12.02
CA LEU A 38 -3.94 -7.12 -11.64
C LEU A 38 -5.11 -8.10 -11.58
N SER A 39 -5.00 -9.23 -12.28
CA SER A 39 -5.90 -10.37 -12.07
C SER A 39 -5.47 -11.24 -10.89
N GLN A 40 -4.18 -11.20 -10.53
CA GLN A 40 -3.57 -11.90 -9.42
C GLN A 40 -2.40 -11.07 -8.88
N LEU A 41 -2.08 -11.20 -7.59
CA LEU A 41 -0.87 -10.58 -7.05
C LEU A 41 0.39 -11.20 -7.67
N PRO A 42 1.43 -10.38 -7.94
CA PRO A 42 2.76 -10.88 -8.27
C PRO A 42 3.31 -11.80 -7.18
N ARG A 43 4.11 -12.80 -7.58
CA ARG A 43 4.67 -13.77 -6.64
C ARG A 43 5.59 -13.08 -5.63
N GLY A 44 5.40 -13.39 -4.35
CA GLY A 44 6.25 -12.92 -3.26
C GLY A 44 5.88 -11.56 -2.69
N VAL A 45 4.82 -10.91 -3.19
CA VAL A 45 4.32 -9.65 -2.60
C VAL A 45 3.94 -9.86 -1.13
N GLU A 46 3.30 -10.99 -0.81
CA GLU A 46 2.93 -11.33 0.56
C GLU A 46 4.17 -11.40 1.47
N SER A 47 5.23 -12.07 1.00
CA SER A 47 6.51 -12.13 1.71
C SER A 47 7.18 -10.75 1.85
N GLN A 48 7.08 -9.90 0.83
CA GLN A 48 7.65 -8.55 0.85
C GLN A 48 6.93 -7.66 1.86
N VAL A 49 5.60 -7.73 1.96
CA VAL A 49 4.83 -7.02 3.01
C VAL A 49 5.40 -7.36 4.39
N ARG A 50 5.68 -8.64 4.66
CA ARG A 50 6.30 -9.08 5.91
C ARG A 50 7.74 -8.58 6.08
N VAL A 51 8.60 -8.80 5.08
CA VAL A 51 10.04 -8.49 5.14
C VAL A 51 10.28 -7.00 5.31
N PHE A 52 9.52 -6.17 4.60
CA PHE A 52 9.60 -4.71 4.69
C PHE A 52 8.68 -4.11 5.77
N GLN A 53 8.06 -4.96 6.61
CA GLN A 53 7.21 -4.57 7.74
C GLN A 53 6.11 -3.56 7.36
N LYS A 54 5.50 -3.74 6.18
CA LYS A 54 4.41 -2.88 5.71
C LYS A 54 3.15 -3.19 6.51
N THR A 55 2.46 -2.14 6.96
CA THR A 55 1.22 -2.26 7.73
C THR A 55 -0.01 -1.79 6.94
N VAL A 56 0.20 -1.15 5.78
CA VAL A 56 -0.86 -0.69 4.89
C VAL A 56 -0.66 -1.34 3.52
N LEU A 57 -1.68 -2.03 3.02
CA LEU A 57 -1.67 -2.66 1.70
C LEU A 57 -2.85 -2.13 0.88
N LEU A 58 -2.52 -1.42 -0.22
CA LEU A 58 -3.50 -0.85 -1.13
C LEU A 58 -3.57 -1.69 -2.41
N LEU A 59 -4.71 -2.31 -2.64
CA LEU A 59 -4.98 -3.24 -3.75
C LEU A 59 -6.24 -2.87 -4.52
N HIS A 60 -6.78 -1.69 -4.29
CA HIS A 60 -8.01 -1.25 -4.92
C HIS A 60 -7.92 -1.08 -6.44
N SER A 61 -9.08 -1.04 -7.10
CA SER A 61 -9.19 -0.79 -8.55
C SER A 61 -8.41 -1.81 -9.40
N ASN A 62 -8.48 -3.07 -9.03
CA ASN A 62 -7.84 -4.19 -9.72
C ASN A 62 -8.90 -5.22 -10.18
N CYS A 63 -8.45 -6.37 -10.67
CA CYS A 63 -9.31 -7.47 -11.11
C CYS A 63 -9.12 -8.72 -10.22
N LEU A 64 -8.80 -8.52 -8.93
CA LEU A 64 -8.47 -9.60 -8.03
C LEU A 64 -9.73 -10.38 -7.61
N GLN A 65 -9.58 -11.70 -7.52
CA GLN A 65 -10.59 -12.62 -6.97
C GLN A 65 -10.09 -13.32 -5.70
N ARG A 66 -8.80 -13.19 -5.39
CA ARG A 66 -8.12 -13.74 -4.21
C ARG A 66 -6.98 -12.81 -3.82
N ILE A 67 -6.65 -12.81 -2.53
CA ILE A 67 -5.52 -12.03 -2.01
C ILE A 67 -4.24 -12.84 -2.24
N CYS A 68 -4.15 -14.04 -1.66
CA CYS A 68 -2.97 -14.87 -1.76
C CYS A 68 -3.01 -15.69 -3.05
N ASN A 69 -1.91 -15.67 -3.81
CA ASN A 69 -1.74 -16.53 -4.98
C ASN A 69 -0.63 -17.56 -4.79
N SER A 70 0.38 -17.23 -3.98
CA SER A 70 1.52 -18.11 -3.70
C SER A 70 2.12 -17.93 -2.30
N GLY A 71 1.82 -16.83 -1.63
CA GLY A 71 2.30 -16.56 -0.27
C GLY A 71 1.43 -17.18 0.81
N LYS A 72 1.93 -17.20 2.05
CA LYS A 72 1.16 -17.66 3.20
C LYS A 72 0.28 -16.51 3.71
N PRO A 73 -0.99 -16.75 4.08
CA PRO A 73 -1.85 -15.73 4.69
C PRO A 73 -1.23 -15.04 5.90
N GLY A 74 -0.46 -15.80 6.71
CA GLY A 74 0.26 -15.28 7.86
C GLY A 74 1.32 -14.23 7.54
N ASP A 75 1.79 -14.12 6.29
CA ASP A 75 2.74 -13.07 5.90
C ASP A 75 2.10 -11.68 5.89
N LEU A 76 0.77 -11.62 5.85
CA LEU A 76 -0.04 -10.40 5.90
C LEU A 76 -0.62 -10.12 7.31
N ALA A 77 -0.26 -10.92 8.33
CA ALA A 77 -0.88 -10.85 9.66
C ALA A 77 -0.66 -9.51 10.41
N ASN A 78 0.38 -8.77 10.04
CA ASN A 78 0.74 -7.48 10.64
C ASN A 78 0.04 -6.28 9.97
N LEU A 79 -0.81 -6.51 8.97
CA LEU A 79 -1.55 -5.43 8.33
C LEU A 79 -2.54 -4.79 9.30
N ILE A 80 -2.56 -3.46 9.29
CA ILE A 80 -3.47 -2.60 10.03
C ILE A 80 -4.54 -2.03 9.08
N HIS A 81 -4.17 -1.78 7.81
CA HIS A 81 -5.05 -1.24 6.79
C HIS A 81 -4.96 -2.08 5.52
N LEU A 82 -6.11 -2.56 5.05
CA LEU A 82 -6.25 -3.29 3.80
C LEU A 82 -7.35 -2.67 2.95
N ASP A 83 -6.97 -2.16 1.77
CA ASP A 83 -7.93 -1.62 0.81
C ASP A 83 -8.02 -2.52 -0.43
N LEU A 84 -9.19 -3.12 -0.63
CA LEU A 84 -9.53 -4.05 -1.69
C LEU A 84 -10.75 -3.58 -2.50
N HIS A 85 -11.14 -2.30 -2.40
CA HIS A 85 -12.32 -1.83 -3.11
C HIS A 85 -12.16 -1.91 -4.64
N ALA A 86 -13.28 -1.96 -5.37
CA ALA A 86 -13.29 -2.04 -6.82
C ALA A 86 -12.46 -3.22 -7.36
N ASN A 87 -12.79 -4.43 -6.91
CA ASN A 87 -12.19 -5.69 -7.35
C ASN A 87 -13.27 -6.68 -7.83
N GLN A 88 -12.96 -7.97 -7.91
CA GLN A 88 -13.86 -9.02 -8.41
C GLN A 88 -14.11 -10.14 -7.40
N PHE A 89 -14.00 -9.85 -6.10
CA PHE A 89 -14.24 -10.85 -5.05
C PHE A 89 -15.72 -11.25 -5.00
N SER A 90 -16.02 -12.51 -5.33
CA SER A 90 -17.37 -13.09 -5.21
C SER A 90 -17.65 -13.66 -3.82
N GLU A 91 -16.59 -14.03 -3.12
CA GLU A 91 -16.60 -14.58 -1.76
C GLU A 91 -15.61 -13.82 -0.90
N PHE A 92 -15.86 -13.80 0.40
CA PHE A 92 -14.96 -13.14 1.34
C PHE A 92 -13.64 -13.94 1.44
N PRO A 93 -12.48 -13.28 1.30
CA PRO A 93 -11.19 -13.97 1.40
C PRO A 93 -10.93 -14.50 2.82
N SER A 94 -10.92 -15.83 2.97
CA SER A 94 -10.62 -16.49 4.25
C SER A 94 -9.27 -16.10 4.85
N GLU A 95 -8.34 -15.64 4.01
CA GLU A 95 -7.01 -15.18 4.39
C GLU A 95 -7.03 -13.91 5.25
N ILE A 96 -8.09 -13.09 5.16
CA ILE A 96 -8.25 -11.91 6.02
C ILE A 96 -8.51 -12.34 7.47
N LEU A 97 -9.09 -13.53 7.69
CA LEU A 97 -9.51 -14.00 9.03
C LEU A 97 -8.35 -14.23 9.99
N VAL A 98 -7.12 -14.37 9.47
CA VAL A 98 -5.90 -14.52 10.30
C VAL A 98 -5.21 -13.19 10.60
N MET A 99 -5.71 -12.06 10.08
CA MET A 99 -5.12 -10.73 10.24
C MET A 99 -5.65 -10.05 11.52
N HIS A 100 -5.24 -10.54 12.69
CA HIS A 100 -5.73 -10.08 14.00
C HIS A 100 -5.36 -8.63 14.36
N SER A 101 -4.48 -7.98 13.59
CA SER A 101 -4.10 -6.57 13.80
C SER A 101 -4.90 -5.58 12.94
N LEU A 102 -5.76 -6.09 12.06
CA LEU A 102 -6.44 -5.28 11.04
C LEU A 102 -7.45 -4.34 11.68
N GLN A 103 -7.34 -3.05 11.41
CA GLN A 103 -8.22 -2.00 11.92
C GLN A 103 -9.11 -1.39 10.84
N PHE A 104 -8.64 -1.36 9.59
CA PHE A 104 -9.37 -0.83 8.45
C PHE A 104 -9.43 -1.89 7.35
N LEU A 105 -10.65 -2.23 6.95
CA LEU A 105 -10.91 -3.11 5.81
C LEU A 105 -11.93 -2.47 4.87
N ASN A 106 -11.50 -2.22 3.64
CA ASN A 106 -12.39 -1.77 2.58
C ASN A 106 -12.53 -2.85 1.50
N MET A 107 -13.74 -3.39 1.38
CA MET A 107 -14.14 -4.40 0.40
C MET A 107 -15.31 -3.90 -0.46
N SER A 108 -15.56 -2.59 -0.49
CA SER A 108 -16.64 -2.00 -1.29
C SER A 108 -16.46 -2.23 -2.80
N GLN A 109 -17.55 -2.11 -3.57
CA GLN A 109 -17.54 -2.29 -5.03
C GLN A 109 -16.93 -3.65 -5.44
N ASN A 110 -17.43 -4.71 -4.83
CA ASN A 110 -17.07 -6.09 -5.13
C ASN A 110 -18.34 -6.89 -5.48
N LYS A 111 -18.25 -8.23 -5.46
CA LYS A 111 -19.36 -9.12 -5.80
C LYS A 111 -19.70 -10.06 -4.63
N LEU A 112 -19.38 -9.66 -3.41
CA LEU A 112 -19.55 -10.49 -2.21
C LEU A 112 -21.03 -10.82 -2.01
N ARG A 113 -21.34 -12.10 -1.85
CA ARG A 113 -22.73 -12.57 -1.61
C ARG A 113 -23.04 -12.86 -0.15
N SER A 114 -22.01 -13.19 0.62
CA SER A 114 -22.10 -13.50 2.05
C SER A 114 -20.80 -13.16 2.75
N LEU A 115 -20.86 -13.10 4.08
CA LEU A 115 -19.70 -12.94 4.95
C LEU A 115 -19.55 -14.19 5.83
N PRO A 116 -18.32 -14.62 6.13
CA PRO A 116 -18.05 -15.76 7.01
C PRO A 116 -18.32 -15.38 8.46
N THR A 117 -18.74 -16.35 9.26
CA THR A 117 -18.99 -16.17 10.69
C THR A 117 -17.73 -15.77 11.46
N GLU A 118 -16.58 -16.23 11.00
CA GLU A 118 -15.27 -16.00 11.59
C GLU A 118 -14.81 -14.55 11.48
N LEU A 119 -15.48 -13.71 10.66
CA LEU A 119 -15.19 -12.28 10.57
C LEU A 119 -15.33 -11.60 11.95
N GLY A 120 -16.25 -12.07 12.80
CA GLY A 120 -16.42 -11.61 14.18
C GLY A 120 -15.20 -11.80 15.09
N ASN A 121 -14.23 -12.63 14.69
CA ASN A 121 -13.01 -12.86 15.45
C ASN A 121 -11.98 -11.72 15.30
N ILE A 122 -12.11 -10.85 14.27
CA ILE A 122 -11.18 -9.75 14.04
C ILE A 122 -11.57 -8.53 14.89
N ARG A 123 -11.51 -8.70 16.21
CA ARG A 123 -11.94 -7.68 17.19
C ARG A 123 -11.15 -6.37 17.14
N SER A 124 -10.02 -6.32 16.42
CA SER A 124 -9.26 -5.10 16.17
C SER A 124 -9.91 -4.15 15.16
N LEU A 125 -10.88 -4.62 14.35
CA LEU A 125 -11.51 -3.83 13.30
C LEU A 125 -12.24 -2.62 13.88
N LYS A 126 -11.97 -1.45 13.29
CA LYS A 126 -12.60 -0.16 13.57
C LYS A 126 -13.45 0.33 12.40
N VAL A 127 -13.02 0.04 11.17
CA VAL A 127 -13.72 0.44 9.95
C VAL A 127 -13.89 -0.77 9.05
N LEU A 128 -15.13 -1.06 8.69
CA LEU A 128 -15.49 -2.09 7.74
C LEU A 128 -16.39 -1.49 6.66
N ASN A 129 -15.88 -1.39 5.44
CA ASN A 129 -16.65 -0.92 4.29
C ASN A 129 -17.00 -2.09 3.35
N LEU A 130 -18.29 -2.35 3.20
CA LEU A 130 -18.87 -3.40 2.36
C LEU A 130 -19.90 -2.84 1.37
N GLU A 131 -19.91 -1.52 1.19
CA GLU A 131 -20.82 -0.83 0.27
C GLU A 131 -20.71 -1.36 -1.16
N ASP A 132 -21.81 -1.38 -1.90
CA ASP A 132 -21.84 -1.80 -3.32
C ASP A 132 -21.31 -3.24 -3.50
N ASN A 133 -22.03 -4.18 -2.89
CA ASN A 133 -21.82 -5.62 -2.98
C ASN A 133 -23.17 -6.32 -3.22
N LEU A 134 -23.18 -7.65 -3.15
CA LEU A 134 -24.37 -8.48 -3.38
C LEU A 134 -24.81 -9.21 -2.11
N LEU A 135 -24.54 -8.63 -0.93
CA LEU A 135 -24.85 -9.24 0.36
C LEU A 135 -26.37 -9.31 0.56
N SER A 136 -26.90 -10.52 0.68
CA SER A 136 -28.33 -10.75 0.98
C SER A 136 -28.63 -10.90 2.47
N SER A 137 -27.61 -11.23 3.26
CA SER A 137 -27.69 -11.36 4.72
C SER A 137 -26.33 -11.06 5.36
N LEU A 138 -26.34 -10.82 6.67
CA LEU A 138 -25.14 -10.65 7.50
C LEU A 138 -25.15 -11.69 8.62
N PRO A 139 -23.98 -12.25 9.01
CA PRO A 139 -23.89 -13.18 10.12
C PRO A 139 -24.12 -12.46 11.46
N GLU A 140 -24.73 -13.16 12.43
CA GLU A 140 -24.90 -12.62 13.80
C GLU A 140 -23.56 -12.27 14.46
N SER A 141 -22.50 -13.03 14.18
CA SER A 141 -21.15 -12.79 14.70
C SER A 141 -20.53 -11.46 14.25
N LEU A 142 -21.14 -10.74 13.29
CA LEU A 142 -20.71 -9.37 12.96
C LEU A 142 -20.88 -8.43 14.17
N GLY A 143 -21.81 -8.75 15.09
CA GLY A 143 -21.97 -8.05 16.36
C GLY A 143 -20.82 -8.24 17.35
N ASP A 144 -19.93 -9.23 17.13
CA ASP A 144 -18.78 -9.50 18.00
C ASP A 144 -17.60 -8.54 17.74
N LEU A 145 -17.70 -7.69 16.70
CA LEU A 145 -16.72 -6.65 16.39
C LEU A 145 -16.83 -5.46 17.35
N THR A 146 -16.60 -5.67 18.64
CA THR A 146 -16.87 -4.70 19.72
C THR A 146 -16.14 -3.36 19.59
N ASN A 147 -15.06 -3.29 18.81
CA ASN A 147 -14.31 -2.05 18.55
C ASN A 147 -14.71 -1.33 17.25
N LEU A 148 -15.70 -1.85 16.51
CA LEU A 148 -16.12 -1.28 15.24
C LEU A 148 -16.76 0.09 15.45
N GLN A 149 -16.28 1.08 14.69
CA GLN A 149 -16.71 2.47 14.74
C GLN A 149 -17.47 2.87 13.47
N GLU A 150 -17.10 2.31 12.32
CA GLU A 150 -17.77 2.57 11.05
C GLU A 150 -18.10 1.26 10.33
N LEU A 151 -19.38 1.09 9.99
CA LEU A 151 -19.88 -0.02 9.19
C LEU A 151 -20.68 0.54 8.00
N CYS A 152 -20.19 0.31 6.80
CA CYS A 152 -20.87 0.75 5.58
C CYS A 152 -21.47 -0.45 4.82
N LEU A 153 -22.79 -0.48 4.67
CA LEU A 153 -23.54 -1.57 4.03
C LEU A 153 -24.44 -1.11 2.89
N ASP A 154 -24.41 0.19 2.56
CA ASP A 154 -25.25 0.75 1.50
C ASP A 154 -25.04 0.04 0.15
N ARG A 155 -26.04 0.12 -0.74
CA ARG A 155 -26.03 -0.55 -2.04
C ARG A 155 -25.77 -2.06 -1.94
N ASN A 156 -26.39 -2.72 -0.97
CA ASN A 156 -26.51 -4.18 -0.90
C ASN A 156 -27.99 -4.60 -0.91
N PRO A 157 -28.33 -5.79 -1.44
CA PRO A 157 -29.69 -6.33 -1.40
C PRO A 157 -30.07 -6.90 -0.02
N LEU A 158 -29.65 -6.26 1.07
CA LEU A 158 -29.97 -6.67 2.44
C LEU A 158 -31.43 -6.35 2.75
N GLN A 159 -32.18 -7.36 3.21
CA GLN A 159 -33.56 -7.18 3.65
C GLN A 159 -33.68 -7.03 5.17
N THR A 160 -32.74 -7.61 5.93
CA THR A 160 -32.74 -7.60 7.38
C THR A 160 -31.35 -7.34 7.94
N LEU A 161 -31.29 -6.78 9.15
CA LEU A 161 -30.08 -6.68 9.95
C LEU A 161 -30.14 -7.69 11.11
N PRO A 162 -29.05 -8.44 11.40
CA PRO A 162 -29.00 -9.35 12.53
C PRO A 162 -29.09 -8.59 13.87
N ALA A 163 -29.78 -9.19 14.84
CA ALA A 163 -30.06 -8.53 16.10
C ALA A 163 -28.77 -8.29 16.91
N HIS A 164 -27.76 -9.16 16.79
CA HIS A 164 -26.45 -8.98 17.45
C HIS A 164 -25.70 -7.71 17.04
N LEU A 165 -26.04 -7.05 15.92
CA LEU A 165 -25.45 -5.73 15.63
C LEU A 165 -25.76 -4.69 16.71
N GLY A 166 -26.81 -4.91 17.53
CA GLY A 166 -27.08 -4.13 18.72
C GLY A 166 -25.94 -4.13 19.77
N CYS A 167 -25.02 -5.10 19.72
CA CYS A 167 -23.84 -5.21 20.59
C CYS A 167 -22.70 -4.24 20.21
N LEU A 168 -22.76 -3.58 19.04
CA LEU A 168 -21.70 -2.68 18.56
C LEU A 168 -21.73 -1.32 19.29
N ARG A 169 -21.26 -1.29 20.53
CA ARG A 169 -21.32 -0.11 21.43
C ARG A 169 -20.44 1.06 20.98
N GLN A 170 -19.40 0.81 20.18
CA GLN A 170 -18.46 1.85 19.72
C GLN A 170 -18.83 2.42 18.34
N LEU A 171 -19.96 1.99 17.75
CA LEU A 171 -20.36 2.34 16.40
C LEU A 171 -20.82 3.80 16.32
N LYS A 172 -20.11 4.59 15.51
CA LYS A 172 -20.35 6.03 15.26
C LYS A 172 -20.94 6.30 13.90
N LYS A 173 -20.78 5.37 12.96
CA LYS A 173 -21.30 5.47 11.60
C LYS A 173 -21.84 4.12 11.14
N LEU A 174 -23.08 4.13 10.67
CA LEU A 174 -23.74 2.98 10.07
C LEU A 174 -24.47 3.46 8.82
N THR A 175 -24.13 2.92 7.66
CA THR A 175 -24.94 3.09 6.44
C THR A 175 -25.62 1.77 6.12
N VAL A 176 -26.91 1.83 5.78
CA VAL A 176 -27.76 0.68 5.47
C VAL A 176 -28.52 0.97 4.18
N PRO A 177 -28.89 -0.05 3.39
CA PRO A 177 -29.59 0.17 2.13
C PRO A 177 -31.07 0.48 2.38
N LEU A 178 -31.39 1.77 2.57
CA LEU A 178 -32.72 2.25 2.96
C LEU A 178 -33.87 1.82 2.03
N ASP A 179 -33.56 1.55 0.76
CA ASP A 179 -34.56 1.21 -0.26
C ASP A 179 -34.93 -0.27 -0.28
N SER A 180 -34.05 -1.16 0.18
CA SER A 180 -34.28 -2.61 0.19
C SER A 180 -34.50 -3.19 1.59
N LEU A 181 -34.16 -2.45 2.64
CA LEU A 181 -34.24 -2.92 4.02
C LEU A 181 -35.69 -2.95 4.51
N LEU A 182 -36.14 -4.15 4.92
CA LEU A 182 -37.47 -4.38 5.50
C LEU A 182 -37.44 -4.30 7.03
N THR A 183 -36.33 -4.69 7.65
CA THR A 183 -36.16 -4.69 9.11
C THR A 183 -34.73 -4.28 9.47
N PRO A 184 -34.52 -3.14 10.15
CA PRO A 184 -35.51 -2.21 10.69
C PRO A 184 -36.32 -1.49 9.60
N GLN A 185 -37.53 -1.03 9.95
CA GLN A 185 -38.34 -0.20 9.06
C GLN A 185 -37.69 1.18 8.82
N ARG A 186 -38.12 1.86 7.76
CA ARG A 186 -37.53 3.13 7.30
C ARG A 186 -37.55 4.22 8.37
N ASP A 187 -38.63 4.33 9.13
CA ASP A 187 -38.79 5.27 10.25
C ASP A 187 -37.73 5.06 11.33
N VAL A 188 -37.44 3.80 11.68
CA VAL A 188 -36.36 3.46 12.63
C VAL A 188 -35.01 3.86 12.07
N CYS A 189 -34.79 3.65 10.76
CA CYS A 189 -33.53 4.00 10.09
C CYS A 189 -33.32 5.51 10.00
N GLU A 190 -34.37 6.29 9.76
CA GLU A 190 -34.35 7.76 9.74
C GLU A 190 -34.06 8.37 11.12
N GLY A 191 -34.42 7.66 12.20
CA GLY A 191 -34.03 8.00 13.57
C GLY A 191 -32.52 7.87 13.87
N GLY A 192 -31.72 7.48 12.87
CA GLY A 192 -30.27 7.39 12.96
C GLY A 192 -29.76 6.15 13.71
N ILE A 193 -28.46 6.15 13.97
CA ILE A 193 -27.73 4.98 14.46
C ILE A 193 -28.26 4.50 15.82
N SER A 194 -28.51 5.43 16.75
CA SER A 194 -29.03 5.08 18.07
C SER A 194 -30.40 4.43 18.01
N SER A 195 -31.28 4.86 17.10
CA SER A 195 -32.60 4.27 16.88
C SER A 195 -32.48 2.84 16.34
N ILE A 196 -31.64 2.65 15.31
CA ILE A 196 -31.35 1.34 14.72
C ILE A 196 -30.79 0.38 15.78
N LEU A 197 -29.75 0.78 16.51
CA LEU A 197 -29.12 -0.09 17.50
C LEU A 197 -30.07 -0.42 18.66
N SER A 198 -30.87 0.54 19.15
CA SER A 198 -31.89 0.29 20.18
C SER A 198 -33.02 -0.62 19.70
N PHE A 199 -33.41 -0.53 18.43
CA PHE A 199 -34.34 -1.48 17.83
C PHE A 199 -33.76 -2.90 17.80
N LEU A 200 -32.51 -3.04 17.34
CA LEU A 200 -31.84 -4.34 17.25
C LEU A 200 -31.59 -4.96 18.63
N ARG A 201 -31.24 -4.15 19.64
CA ARG A 201 -31.08 -4.63 21.02
C ARG A 201 -32.39 -5.17 21.60
N ARG A 202 -33.51 -4.47 21.39
CA ARG A 202 -34.84 -4.96 21.78
C ARG A 202 -35.22 -6.23 21.02
N ALA A 203 -34.94 -6.29 19.73
CA ALA A 203 -35.21 -7.48 18.91
C ALA A 203 -34.37 -8.70 19.36
N GLY A 204 -33.14 -8.47 19.83
CA GLY A 204 -32.21 -9.51 20.27
C GLY A 204 -32.20 -9.82 21.77
N ASN A 205 -33.09 -9.20 22.56
CA ASN A 205 -33.05 -9.25 24.04
C ASN A 205 -31.65 -8.91 24.62
N ILE A 206 -30.93 -7.97 24.00
CA ILE A 206 -29.60 -7.55 24.43
C ILE A 206 -29.78 -6.47 25.51
N PRO A 207 -29.20 -6.63 26.71
CA PRO A 207 -29.32 -5.63 27.77
C PRO A 207 -28.72 -4.28 27.35
N ASP A 208 -29.51 -3.21 27.51
CA ASP A 208 -28.94 -1.87 27.66
C ASP A 208 -28.09 -1.92 28.94
N GLU A 209 -26.78 -1.70 28.84
CA GLU A 209 -25.99 -1.58 30.07
C GLU A 209 -26.47 -0.30 30.75
N ILE A 210 -26.98 -0.46 31.96
CA ILE A 210 -27.21 0.63 32.90
C ILE A 210 -25.87 1.39 32.99
N GLU A 211 -25.85 2.65 32.55
CA GLU A 211 -24.78 3.57 32.90
C GLU A 211 -24.73 3.67 34.42
N LEU A 212 -23.88 2.86 35.05
CA LEU A 212 -23.48 3.03 36.44
C LEU A 212 -22.55 4.24 36.51
N ASN A 213 -23.15 5.42 36.65
CA ASN A 213 -22.51 6.57 37.30
C ASN A 213 -23.37 6.99 38.50
N PRO A 214 -22.85 6.92 39.74
CA PRO A 214 -23.54 7.36 40.94
C PRO A 214 -23.47 8.90 41.11
N ALA A 215 -24.58 9.48 41.58
CA ALA A 215 -24.80 10.89 41.97
C ALA A 215 -24.92 11.89 40.78
N GLU A 216 -25.96 12.72 40.68
CA GLU A 216 -26.52 13.60 41.72
C GLU A 216 -28.06 13.67 41.77
N PRO A 217 -28.64 14.04 42.94
CA PRO A 217 -30.08 14.17 43.14
C PRO A 217 -30.58 15.57 42.81
N GLY A 218 -31.74 15.67 42.15
CA GLY A 218 -32.53 16.90 42.19
C GLY A 218 -33.25 17.26 40.90
N SER A 219 -34.46 16.74 40.71
CA SER A 219 -35.61 17.57 40.32
C SER A 219 -36.86 16.71 40.41
N GLN A 220 -37.59 16.91 41.49
CA GLN A 220 -38.94 16.39 41.67
C GLN A 220 -39.85 17.03 40.62
N SER A 221 -40.46 16.21 39.77
CA SER A 221 -41.71 16.54 39.11
C SER A 221 -42.87 16.05 40.01
N PRO A 222 -43.90 16.87 40.28
CA PRO A 222 -45.01 16.44 41.12
C PRO A 222 -46.00 15.60 40.31
N SER A 223 -46.49 14.55 40.95
CA SER A 223 -47.59 13.68 40.51
C SER A 223 -48.88 14.48 40.25
N PRO A 224 -49.78 14.04 39.34
CA PRO A 224 -51.11 14.59 39.26
C PRO A 224 -52.00 13.93 40.31
N SER A 225 -52.46 14.72 41.29
CA SER A 225 -53.58 14.36 42.15
C SER A 225 -54.91 14.63 41.44
N THR A 226 -55.79 13.65 41.57
CA THR A 226 -57.22 13.65 41.22
C THR A 226 -58.02 14.74 41.96
N SER A 227 -58.82 15.52 41.23
CA SER A 227 -60.07 16.14 41.72
C SER A 227 -60.99 16.40 40.52
N THR A 228 -62.03 15.59 40.32
CA THR A 228 -63.43 15.87 40.72
C THR A 228 -63.98 17.18 40.13
N TYR A 229 -64.82 17.01 39.11
CA TYR A 229 -65.95 17.84 38.64
C TYR A 229 -66.12 19.25 39.23
N GLU A 230 -66.25 20.23 38.33
CA GLU A 230 -67.47 21.04 38.17
C GLU A 230 -67.37 21.87 36.86
N GLU A 231 -68.30 21.63 35.93
CA GLU A 231 -68.59 22.61 34.86
C GLU A 231 -69.41 23.77 35.44
N PRO A 232 -69.19 24.97 34.92
CA PRO A 232 -70.34 25.82 34.61
C PRO A 232 -70.30 26.38 33.19
N PHE A 233 -71.36 26.04 32.45
CA PHE A 233 -72.13 26.86 31.51
C PHE A 233 -71.45 28.01 30.73
N GLU A 234 -71.62 27.89 29.42
CA GLU A 234 -71.39 28.83 28.34
C GLU A 234 -71.75 30.30 28.66
N THR A 235 -70.78 31.19 28.47
CA THR A 235 -70.99 32.37 27.62
C THR A 235 -69.82 32.46 26.65
N THR A 236 -70.09 32.11 25.39
CA THR A 236 -69.16 32.20 24.28
C THR A 236 -68.87 33.65 23.95
N ASP A 237 -67.77 34.21 24.46
CA ASP A 237 -67.14 35.36 23.80
C ASP A 237 -66.41 34.86 22.55
N SER A 238 -67.23 34.52 21.54
CA SER A 238 -66.80 34.12 20.19
C SER A 238 -65.77 35.11 19.62
N ALA A 239 -65.90 36.39 19.98
CA ALA A 239 -64.96 37.45 19.62
C ALA A 239 -63.55 37.27 20.23
N PHE A 240 -63.43 36.85 21.49
CA PHE A 240 -62.13 36.68 22.16
C PHE A 240 -61.38 35.46 21.60
N TYR A 241 -62.07 34.35 21.39
CA TYR A 241 -61.48 33.14 20.81
C TYR A 241 -61.13 33.33 19.32
N ALA A 242 -61.98 34.03 18.57
CA ALA A 242 -61.68 34.42 17.19
C ALA A 242 -60.49 35.39 17.11
N HIS A 243 -60.36 36.32 18.06
CA HIS A 243 -59.21 37.23 18.13
C HIS A 243 -57.90 36.47 18.42
N GLN A 244 -57.88 35.55 19.40
CA GLN A 244 -56.71 34.70 19.68
C GLN A 244 -56.31 33.84 18.47
N LEU A 245 -57.28 33.24 17.77
CA LEU A 245 -57.01 32.46 16.56
C LEU A 245 -56.43 33.33 15.43
N THR A 246 -56.91 34.57 15.30
CA THR A 246 -56.38 35.52 14.30
C THR A 246 -54.95 35.94 14.61
N VAL A 247 -54.63 36.19 15.89
CA VAL A 247 -53.26 36.49 16.35
C VAL A 247 -52.33 35.30 16.11
N LYS A 248 -52.75 34.07 16.45
CA LYS A 248 -51.98 32.85 16.20
C LYS A 248 -51.75 32.60 14.70
N ARG A 249 -52.75 32.84 13.84
CA ARG A 249 -52.57 32.75 12.38
C ARG A 249 -51.54 33.75 11.87
N ARG A 250 -51.63 35.02 12.28
CA ARG A 250 -50.64 36.05 11.90
C ARG A 250 -49.24 35.70 12.39
N HIS A 251 -49.10 35.17 13.60
CA HIS A 251 -47.82 34.73 14.12
C HIS A 251 -47.24 33.57 13.30
N ASN A 252 -48.06 32.55 12.99
CA ASN A 252 -47.63 31.44 12.13
C ASN A 252 -47.29 31.89 10.70
N GLU A 253 -48.03 32.83 10.12
CA GLU A 253 -47.71 33.40 8.81
C GLU A 253 -46.38 34.16 8.82
N ASN A 254 -46.08 34.89 9.89
CA ASN A 254 -44.80 35.57 10.05
C ASN A 254 -43.66 34.57 10.24
N LEU A 255 -43.84 33.54 11.08
CA LEU A 255 -42.85 32.49 11.28
C LEU A 255 -42.55 31.74 9.96
N HIS A 256 -43.59 31.49 9.16
CA HIS A 256 -43.44 30.85 7.86
C HIS A 256 -42.66 31.73 6.87
N LYS A 257 -42.91 33.05 6.86
CA LYS A 257 -42.13 34.00 6.03
C LYS A 257 -40.66 34.06 6.45
N GLU A 258 -40.38 34.06 7.76
CA GLU A 258 -39.02 34.03 8.29
C GLU A 258 -38.29 32.73 7.92
N LEU A 259 -38.96 31.59 8.05
CA LEU A 259 -38.40 30.28 7.66
C LEU A 259 -38.03 30.25 6.17
N VAL A 260 -38.92 30.71 5.29
CA VAL A 260 -38.66 30.77 3.84
C VAL A 260 -37.50 31.72 3.52
N ALA A 261 -37.40 32.86 4.23
CA ALA A 261 -36.29 33.79 4.06
C ALA A 261 -34.95 33.18 4.52
N ALA A 262 -34.94 32.46 5.65
CA ALA A 262 -33.77 31.76 6.17
C ALA A 262 -33.29 30.66 5.22
N GLN A 263 -34.21 29.81 4.71
CA GLN A 263 -33.90 28.78 3.72
C GLN A 263 -33.31 29.37 2.44
N LYS A 264 -33.84 30.50 1.96
CA LYS A 264 -33.31 31.19 0.79
C LYS A 264 -31.91 31.74 1.02
N ALA A 265 -31.64 32.29 2.21
CA ALA A 265 -30.32 32.79 2.57
C ALA A 265 -29.29 31.66 2.66
N GLU A 266 -29.68 30.53 3.25
CA GLU A 266 -28.85 29.33 3.37
C GLU A 266 -28.52 28.73 2.00
N ALA A 267 -29.51 28.60 1.11
CA ALA A 267 -29.29 28.15 -0.26
C ALA A 267 -28.30 29.04 -1.02
N LEU A 268 -28.36 30.36 -0.80
CA LEU A 268 -27.47 31.32 -1.45
C LEU A 268 -26.05 31.25 -0.87
N ALA A 269 -25.91 31.01 0.44
CA ALA A 269 -24.63 30.75 1.09
C ALA A 269 -24.00 29.44 0.59
N ALA A 270 -24.78 28.36 0.48
CA ALA A 270 -24.34 27.08 -0.08
C ALA A 270 -23.87 27.23 -1.54
N GLN A 271 -24.58 28.02 -2.35
CA GLN A 271 -24.19 28.30 -3.73
C GLN A 271 -22.85 29.06 -3.82
N ARG A 272 -22.62 30.05 -2.94
CA ARG A 272 -21.33 30.76 -2.85
C ARG A 272 -20.20 29.84 -2.43
N ALA A 273 -20.44 28.98 -1.43
CA ALA A 273 -19.48 27.98 -0.98
C ALA A 273 -19.12 26.99 -2.09
N LEU A 274 -20.10 26.50 -2.86
CA LEU A 274 -19.87 25.64 -4.02
C LEU A 274 -19.04 26.33 -5.11
N LYS A 275 -19.34 27.59 -5.44
CA LYS A 275 -18.55 28.37 -6.41
C LYS A 275 -17.10 28.54 -5.95
N SER A 276 -16.90 28.90 -4.68
CA SER A 276 -15.56 29.03 -4.09
C SER A 276 -14.80 27.70 -4.11
N ARG A 277 -15.46 26.60 -3.69
CA ARG A 277 -14.90 25.24 -3.74
C ARG A 277 -14.49 24.84 -5.16
N ASN A 278 -15.34 25.07 -6.14
CA ASN A 278 -15.04 24.74 -7.54
C ASN A 278 -13.89 25.59 -8.09
N SER A 279 -13.77 26.86 -7.67
CA SER A 279 -12.62 27.70 -8.02
C SER A 279 -11.31 27.11 -7.49
N VAL A 280 -11.29 26.68 -6.23
CA VAL A 280 -10.10 26.06 -5.61
C VAL A 280 -9.77 24.72 -6.28
N LEU A 281 -10.79 23.89 -6.57
CA LEU A 281 -10.61 22.63 -7.29
C LEU A 281 -9.97 22.85 -8.66
N ASN A 282 -10.44 23.84 -9.42
CA ASN A 282 -9.87 24.15 -10.72
C ASN A 282 -8.41 24.61 -10.61
N GLN A 283 -8.08 25.42 -9.61
CA GLN A 283 -6.68 25.82 -9.34
C GLN A 283 -5.80 24.62 -9.01
N LEU A 284 -6.27 23.70 -8.16
CA LEU A 284 -5.53 22.49 -7.82
C LEU A 284 -5.32 21.57 -9.02
N VAL A 285 -6.30 21.48 -9.93
CA VAL A 285 -6.17 20.71 -11.17
C VAL A 285 -5.12 21.34 -12.10
N GLU A 286 -5.11 22.66 -12.23
CA GLU A 286 -4.09 23.38 -12.99
C GLU A 286 -2.68 23.22 -12.39
N GLU A 287 -2.55 23.34 -11.07
CA GLU A 287 -1.29 23.11 -10.36
C GLU A 287 -0.82 21.66 -10.48
N GLY A 288 -1.73 20.69 -10.36
CA GLY A 288 -1.45 19.28 -10.60
C GLY A 288 -0.89 19.04 -12.00
N SER A 289 -1.53 19.64 -13.02
CA SER A 289 -1.07 19.54 -14.41
C SER A 289 0.31 20.17 -14.63
N ARG A 290 0.61 21.29 -13.96
CA ARG A 290 1.94 21.93 -14.00
C ARG A 290 3.00 21.07 -13.33
N ASN A 291 2.71 20.51 -12.15
CA ASN A 291 3.63 19.64 -11.42
C ASN A 291 3.94 18.37 -12.22
N GLU A 292 2.93 17.76 -12.85
CA GLU A 292 3.14 16.59 -13.73
C GLU A 292 4.07 16.93 -14.91
N ALA A 293 3.89 18.09 -15.54
CA ALA A 293 4.75 18.55 -16.63
C ALA A 293 6.20 18.78 -16.15
N GLU A 294 6.39 19.35 -14.97
CA GLU A 294 7.70 19.59 -14.38
C GLU A 294 8.41 18.27 -14.02
N VAL A 295 7.70 17.32 -13.40
CA VAL A 295 8.22 15.99 -13.10
C VAL A 295 8.63 15.25 -14.38
N CYS A 296 7.81 15.32 -15.44
CA CYS A 296 8.14 14.74 -16.74
C CYS A 296 9.44 15.34 -17.33
N LEU A 297 9.62 16.67 -17.20
CA LEU A 297 10.82 17.35 -17.67
C LEU A 297 12.07 16.97 -16.87
N LEU A 298 11.94 16.87 -15.54
CA LEU A 298 13.01 16.40 -14.65
C LEU A 298 13.40 14.95 -14.93
N GLN A 299 12.43 14.07 -15.17
CA GLN A 299 12.68 12.67 -15.56
C GLN A 299 13.44 12.59 -16.89
N LYS A 300 13.03 13.36 -17.91
CA LYS A 300 13.74 13.43 -19.20
C LYS A 300 15.19 13.90 -19.04
N ARG A 301 15.44 14.91 -18.19
CA ARG A 301 16.80 15.40 -17.89
C ARG A 301 17.64 14.34 -17.18
N ARG A 302 17.08 13.69 -16.17
CA ARG A 302 17.75 12.61 -15.42
C ARG A 302 18.11 11.44 -16.34
N ASP A 303 17.19 11.02 -17.19
CA ASP A 303 17.41 9.89 -18.10
C ASP A 303 18.42 10.23 -19.20
N ALA A 304 18.43 11.47 -19.70
CA ALA A 304 19.47 11.96 -20.61
C ALA A 304 20.86 11.92 -19.95
N ARG A 305 20.99 12.41 -18.71
CA ARG A 305 22.25 12.36 -17.95
C ARG A 305 22.70 10.94 -17.66
N ARG A 306 21.78 10.03 -17.34
CA ARG A 306 22.09 8.61 -17.14
C ARG A 306 22.62 7.97 -18.42
N ARG A 307 22.03 8.27 -19.58
CA ARG A 307 22.53 7.76 -20.88
C ARG A 307 23.93 8.26 -21.20
N GLU A 308 24.20 9.54 -20.94
CA GLU A 308 25.52 10.14 -21.12
C GLU A 308 26.57 9.45 -20.23
N LEU A 309 26.29 9.28 -18.94
CA LEU A 309 27.20 8.58 -18.00
C LEU A 309 27.47 7.12 -18.43
N LEU A 310 26.43 6.42 -18.89
CA LEU A 310 26.59 5.05 -19.41
C LEU A 310 27.34 4.97 -20.73
N SER A 311 27.38 6.06 -21.51
CA SER A 311 28.24 6.14 -22.70
C SER A 311 29.69 6.31 -22.26
N ASN A 312 29.95 7.29 -21.40
CA ASN A 312 31.29 7.59 -20.91
C ASN A 312 31.93 6.39 -20.19
N LEU A 313 31.15 5.62 -19.42
CA LEU A 313 31.63 4.40 -18.79
C LEU A 313 32.02 3.33 -19.81
N ARG A 314 31.22 3.14 -20.87
CA ARG A 314 31.53 2.18 -21.94
C ARG A 314 32.78 2.57 -22.73
N ASP A 315 32.98 3.87 -22.98
CA ASP A 315 34.17 4.37 -23.63
C ASP A 315 35.42 4.15 -22.76
N ALA A 316 35.29 4.37 -21.44
CA ALA A 316 36.36 4.11 -20.48
C ALA A 316 36.69 2.62 -20.35
N GLU A 317 35.69 1.74 -20.31
CA GLU A 317 35.86 0.27 -20.33
C GLU A 317 36.59 -0.17 -21.60
N SER A 318 36.15 0.32 -22.77
CA SER A 318 36.79 0.00 -24.05
C SER A 318 38.25 0.45 -24.10
N HIS A 319 38.56 1.61 -23.50
CA HIS A 319 39.94 2.10 -23.39
C HIS A 319 40.79 1.23 -22.46
N ALA A 320 40.22 0.78 -21.34
CA ALA A 320 40.90 -0.12 -20.41
C ALA A 320 41.20 -1.47 -21.06
N ASP A 321 40.25 -2.06 -21.80
CA ASP A 321 40.43 -3.31 -22.54
C ASP A 321 41.55 -3.21 -23.58
N GLU A 322 41.64 -2.08 -24.30
CA GLU A 322 42.71 -1.83 -25.27
C GLU A 322 44.09 -1.71 -24.59
N LEU A 323 44.17 -1.08 -23.41
CA LEU A 323 45.42 -1.02 -22.64
C LEU A 323 45.85 -2.40 -22.15
N ILE A 324 44.90 -3.21 -21.65
CA ILE A 324 45.15 -4.59 -21.23
C ILE A 324 45.68 -5.40 -22.42
N ARG A 325 45.04 -5.30 -23.59
CA ARG A 325 45.49 -5.99 -24.81
C ARG A 325 46.93 -5.61 -25.17
N ARG A 326 47.26 -4.32 -25.18
CA ARG A 326 48.63 -3.85 -25.47
C ARG A 326 49.66 -4.35 -24.45
N LEU A 327 49.30 -4.40 -23.18
CA LEU A 327 50.17 -4.93 -22.13
C LEU A 327 50.39 -6.44 -22.31
N CYS A 328 49.35 -7.21 -22.66
CA CYS A 328 49.48 -8.62 -22.99
C CYS A 328 50.41 -8.85 -24.19
N GLU A 329 50.24 -8.10 -25.28
CA GLU A 329 51.11 -8.18 -26.47
C GLU A 329 52.56 -7.83 -26.17
N ALA A 330 52.80 -6.78 -25.37
CA ALA A 330 54.13 -6.39 -24.94
C ALA A 330 54.77 -7.49 -24.07
N ASN A 331 54.00 -8.09 -23.15
CA ASN A 331 54.49 -9.18 -22.31
C ASN A 331 54.83 -10.43 -23.14
N GLU A 332 53.97 -10.83 -24.08
CA GLU A 332 54.25 -11.95 -24.99
C GLU A 332 55.51 -11.71 -25.82
N ALA A 333 55.72 -10.48 -26.31
CA ALA A 333 56.93 -10.13 -27.04
C ALA A 333 58.20 -10.23 -26.18
N VAL A 334 58.11 -9.86 -24.89
CA VAL A 334 59.22 -10.03 -23.93
C VAL A 334 59.50 -11.51 -23.71
N TYR A 335 58.48 -12.33 -23.44
CA TYR A 335 58.66 -13.78 -23.26
C TYR A 335 59.26 -14.45 -24.50
N LYS A 336 58.84 -14.04 -25.70
CA LYS A 336 59.41 -14.56 -26.95
C LYS A 336 60.88 -14.20 -27.10
N ARG A 337 61.25 -12.95 -26.82
CA ARG A 337 62.67 -12.51 -26.84
C ARG A 337 63.51 -13.26 -25.81
N GLU A 338 62.97 -13.52 -24.64
CA GLU A 338 63.65 -14.33 -23.62
C GLU A 338 63.90 -15.76 -24.13
N ALA A 339 62.88 -16.40 -24.72
CA ALA A 339 63.02 -17.75 -25.27
C ALA A 339 64.01 -17.82 -26.44
N GLU A 340 64.00 -16.83 -27.34
CA GLU A 340 64.98 -16.70 -28.43
C GLU A 340 66.39 -16.49 -27.87
N TRP A 341 66.53 -15.68 -26.82
CA TRP A 341 67.79 -15.45 -26.13
C TRP A 341 68.31 -16.72 -25.44
N GLU A 342 67.48 -17.44 -24.69
CA GLU A 342 67.83 -18.71 -24.04
C GLU A 342 68.27 -19.76 -25.07
N ALA A 343 67.58 -19.85 -26.22
CA ALA A 343 67.95 -20.73 -27.32
C ALA A 343 69.33 -20.37 -27.89
N ALA A 344 69.59 -19.10 -28.15
CA ALA A 344 70.89 -18.62 -28.64
C ALA A 344 72.03 -18.89 -27.63
N GLN A 345 71.79 -18.70 -26.34
CA GLN A 345 72.76 -19.03 -25.29
C GLN A 345 73.07 -20.53 -25.25
N THR A 346 72.05 -21.37 -25.40
CA THR A 346 72.19 -22.83 -25.44
C THR A 346 73.04 -23.28 -26.64
N GLU A 347 72.87 -22.66 -27.81
CA GLU A 347 73.71 -22.92 -28.99
C GLU A 347 75.17 -22.52 -28.76
N VAL A 348 75.43 -21.33 -28.21
CA VAL A 348 76.79 -20.86 -27.89
C VAL A 348 77.48 -21.79 -26.89
N LEU A 349 76.77 -22.22 -25.85
CA LEU A 349 77.27 -23.18 -24.86
C LEU A 349 77.60 -24.54 -25.49
N ASN A 350 76.72 -25.07 -26.33
CA ASN A 350 76.95 -26.33 -27.03
C ASN A 350 78.16 -26.24 -27.98
N HIS A 351 78.32 -25.13 -28.71
CA HIS A 351 79.48 -24.89 -29.58
C HIS A 351 80.80 -24.77 -28.80
N SER A 352 80.77 -24.16 -27.61
CA SER A 352 81.93 -24.06 -26.71
C SER A 352 82.35 -25.42 -26.11
N LEU A 353 81.38 -26.31 -25.87
CA LEU A 353 81.62 -27.66 -25.39
C LEU A 353 82.27 -28.56 -26.46
N THR A 354 81.93 -28.38 -27.74
CA THR A 354 82.47 -29.18 -28.86
C THR A 354 83.82 -28.71 -29.37
N THR A 355 84.23 -27.46 -29.13
CA THR A 355 85.44 -26.85 -29.72
C THR A 355 86.74 -26.99 -28.90
N GLY A 356 86.78 -27.81 -27.84
CA GLY A 356 88.05 -28.08 -27.12
C GLY A 356 88.65 -26.88 -26.37
N LEU A 357 87.85 -25.85 -26.08
CA LEU A 357 88.27 -24.65 -25.33
C LEU A 357 88.74 -24.96 -23.90
N SER A 358 89.69 -24.16 -23.39
CA SER A 358 90.18 -24.25 -22.02
C SER A 358 89.10 -23.93 -20.98
N GLN A 359 89.21 -24.48 -19.77
CA GLN A 359 88.22 -24.32 -18.70
C GLN A 359 87.97 -22.85 -18.32
N SER A 360 89.01 -22.02 -18.33
CA SER A 360 88.91 -20.58 -18.06
C SER A 360 88.13 -19.82 -19.15
N SER A 361 88.30 -20.21 -20.41
CA SER A 361 87.56 -19.62 -21.54
C SER A 361 86.08 -20.00 -21.51
N ARG A 362 85.75 -21.23 -21.06
CA ARG A 362 84.35 -21.68 -20.88
C ARG A 362 83.63 -20.89 -19.78
N LEU A 363 84.32 -20.59 -18.67
CA LEU A 363 83.78 -19.80 -17.57
C LEU A 363 83.57 -18.32 -17.93
N ALA A 364 84.46 -17.74 -18.75
CA ALA A 364 84.29 -16.37 -19.24
C ALA A 364 83.06 -16.23 -20.16
N ILE A 365 82.86 -17.19 -21.08
CA ILE A 365 81.68 -17.23 -21.95
C ILE A 365 80.40 -17.38 -21.10
N LEU A 366 80.37 -18.31 -20.14
CA LEU A 366 79.25 -18.46 -19.20
C LEU A 366 78.93 -17.17 -18.43
N GLY A 367 79.94 -16.40 -18.03
CA GLY A 367 79.78 -15.12 -17.35
C GLY A 367 79.14 -14.05 -18.24
N GLU A 368 79.60 -13.92 -19.49
CA GLU A 368 79.01 -12.97 -20.45
C GLU A 368 77.59 -13.36 -20.85
N CYS A 369 77.34 -14.66 -21.08
CA CYS A 369 76.02 -15.22 -21.35
C CYS A 369 74.99 -14.88 -20.26
N MET A 370 75.39 -14.75 -18.99
CA MET A 370 74.48 -14.48 -17.87
C MET A 370 74.13 -13.00 -17.68
N THR A 371 74.94 -12.08 -18.21
CA THR A 371 74.77 -10.62 -17.99
C THR A 371 73.77 -9.96 -18.94
N GLY A 372 73.36 -10.64 -20.02
CA GLY A 372 72.54 -10.09 -21.09
C GLY A 372 71.04 -10.38 -21.03
N SER A 373 70.52 -11.10 -20.01
CA SER A 373 69.08 -11.42 -19.93
C SER A 373 68.25 -10.14 -19.75
N PRO A 374 67.19 -9.94 -20.56
CA PRO A 374 66.22 -8.86 -20.39
C PRO A 374 65.45 -8.89 -19.05
N LEU A 375 65.35 -10.04 -18.37
CA LEU A 375 64.54 -10.26 -17.16
C LEU A 375 65.36 -10.42 -15.86
N ASN A 376 66.60 -9.93 -15.86
CA ASN A 376 67.64 -10.27 -14.88
C ASN A 376 67.47 -9.75 -13.42
N SER A 377 66.24 -9.50 -12.96
CA SER A 377 65.96 -9.23 -11.55
C SER A 377 65.28 -10.37 -10.80
N VAL A 378 64.66 -11.36 -11.49
CA VAL A 378 63.85 -12.40 -10.79
C VAL A 378 64.46 -13.81 -10.84
N LEU A 379 65.17 -14.20 -11.91
CA LEU A 379 65.74 -15.56 -12.05
C LEU A 379 67.06 -15.77 -11.30
N PHE A 380 67.79 -14.69 -10.97
CA PHE A 380 69.05 -14.76 -10.22
C PHE A 380 68.88 -15.43 -8.84
N PHE A 381 67.74 -15.23 -8.18
CA PHE A 381 67.47 -15.84 -6.87
C PHE A 381 67.05 -17.32 -6.93
N ALA A 382 66.45 -17.77 -8.03
CA ALA A 382 65.99 -19.15 -8.15
C ALA A 382 67.14 -20.12 -8.44
N PHE A 383 68.15 -19.69 -9.22
CA PHE A 383 69.28 -20.54 -9.58
C PHE A 383 70.34 -20.63 -8.46
N VAL A 384 70.65 -19.53 -7.77
CA VAL A 384 71.56 -19.54 -6.60
C VAL A 384 71.03 -20.48 -5.50
N ARG A 385 69.72 -20.61 -5.35
CA ARG A 385 69.11 -21.50 -4.36
C ARG A 385 69.22 -22.99 -4.73
N ASN A 386 69.26 -23.35 -6.01
CA ASN A 386 69.43 -24.74 -6.45
C ASN A 386 70.91 -25.15 -6.61
N TYR A 387 71.81 -24.22 -6.93
CA TYR A 387 73.25 -24.52 -7.01
C TYR A 387 73.92 -24.69 -5.64
N ALA A 388 73.41 -24.03 -4.59
CA ALA A 388 73.91 -24.19 -3.22
C ALA A 388 73.59 -25.55 -2.57
N VAL A 389 72.69 -26.35 -3.16
CA VAL A 389 72.27 -27.66 -2.61
C VAL A 389 73.12 -28.81 -3.15
N VAL A 390 73.83 -28.62 -4.27
CA VAL A 390 74.51 -29.73 -4.98
C VAL A 390 76.03 -29.74 -4.77
N HIS A 391 76.64 -28.64 -4.31
CA HIS A 391 78.06 -28.61 -3.97
C HIS A 391 78.34 -27.80 -2.70
N PRO A 392 78.47 -28.44 -1.53
CA PRO A 392 78.96 -27.80 -0.31
C PRO A 392 80.47 -27.95 -0.29
N SER A 393 81.18 -26.87 -0.61
CA SER A 393 82.60 -26.74 -0.29
C SER A 393 82.81 -25.43 0.45
#